data_AF-A0A1Q7GDR3-F1
#
_entry.id   AF-A0A1Q7GDR3-F1
#
_cell.length_a   1.000
_cell.length_b   1.000
_cell.length_c   1.000
_cell.angle_alpha   90.00
_cell.angle_beta   90.00
_cell.angle_gamma   90.00
#
_symmetry.space_group_name_H-M   'P 1'
#
loop_
_entity.id
_entity.type
_entity.pdbx_description
1 polymer ?
#
loop_
_entity_poly.entity_id
_entity_poly.type
_entity_poly.pdbx_seq_one_letter_code
_entity_poly.pdbx_strand_id
1 'polypeptide(L)'
;MKPIRRLLPPLTAMAVALTACGTSEPIANAGPGRLVFVRSGNGLRDIYAIDASGKNLVQLTTSFALDDWAAWSPDTFKVLFQSDRIPDSTVAVHFQIYVMNTDGSGVSELTAVDSADSYQPAWSPDGTKIVFGSNRDGNGEIYVMDPNGANVVRLTNNSAEDGQPAWSPVGGKIAFATARDGNDEIYVMNADGTGAVNLTNNAGSDLTPAWSPDGSKIAFQSNRETDYAVWVMNADGSNPVRLTDPHTQAGAPSWSPDGTRIAYEQGGDIWIMNVDGSRKIRITGGFWADGLPRWRPKL
;
A
#
# COMPACT_ATOMS: atom_id res chain seq x y z
N MET A 1 51.15 -39.39 39.33
CA MET A 1 50.08 -39.74 38.36
C MET A 1 49.70 -38.47 37.60
N LYS A 2 50.02 -38.39 36.30
CA LYS A 2 49.65 -37.28 35.41
C LYS A 2 48.25 -37.55 34.84
N PRO A 3 47.36 -36.55 34.69
CA PRO A 3 46.09 -36.78 34.02
C PRO A 3 46.30 -36.87 32.50
N ILE A 4 45.78 -37.94 31.91
CA ILE A 4 45.75 -38.20 30.47
C ILE A 4 44.66 -37.31 29.87
N ARG A 5 45.04 -36.29 29.08
CA ARG A 5 44.13 -35.57 28.18
C ARG A 5 43.74 -36.51 27.04
N ARG A 6 42.47 -36.91 26.96
CA ARG A 6 41.91 -37.50 25.73
C ARG A 6 41.75 -36.39 24.69
N LEU A 7 42.55 -36.45 23.63
CA LEU A 7 42.35 -35.69 22.40
C LEU A 7 41.15 -36.29 21.65
N LEU A 8 40.08 -35.50 21.48
CA LEU A 8 39.03 -35.79 20.51
C LEU A 8 39.59 -35.49 19.10
N PRO A 9 39.36 -36.34 18.09
CA PRO A 9 39.72 -36.04 16.71
C PRO A 9 38.86 -34.86 16.20
N PRO A 10 39.35 -34.09 15.20
CA PRO A 10 38.58 -32.97 14.65
C PRO A 10 37.29 -33.47 14.01
N LEU A 11 36.18 -32.77 14.24
CA LEU A 11 34.95 -32.96 13.48
C LEU A 11 35.24 -32.66 12.02
N THR A 12 35.22 -33.69 11.18
CA THR A 12 35.16 -33.55 9.73
C THR A 12 33.83 -32.87 9.41
N ALA A 13 33.86 -31.61 9.01
CA ALA A 13 32.70 -30.94 8.46
C ALA A 13 32.27 -31.69 7.20
N MET A 14 31.15 -32.41 7.29
CA MET A 14 30.43 -32.90 6.12
C MET A 14 29.94 -31.65 5.40
N ALA A 15 30.58 -31.31 4.28
CA ALA A 15 30.01 -30.40 3.31
C ALA A 15 28.76 -31.08 2.75
N VAL A 16 27.61 -30.79 3.37
CA VAL A 16 26.32 -30.98 2.71
C VAL A 16 26.37 -30.04 1.52
N ALA A 17 26.52 -30.60 0.33
CA ALA A 17 26.20 -29.89 -0.88
C ALA A 17 24.73 -29.48 -0.75
N LEU A 18 24.48 -28.22 -0.37
CA LEU A 18 23.18 -27.62 -0.59
C LEU A 18 22.99 -27.68 -2.10
N THR A 19 22.15 -28.62 -2.53
CA THR A 19 21.47 -28.53 -3.81
C THR A 19 20.88 -27.14 -3.86
N ALA A 20 21.44 -26.27 -4.70
CA ALA A 20 20.85 -24.98 -4.99
C ALA A 20 19.43 -25.26 -5.49
N CYS A 21 18.45 -25.07 -4.60
CA CYS A 21 17.06 -24.99 -5.01
C CYS A 21 17.02 -23.79 -5.95
N GLY A 22 16.72 -24.05 -7.22
CA GLY A 22 16.90 -23.08 -8.29
C GLY A 22 16.20 -21.77 -7.96
N THR A 23 16.99 -20.74 -7.68
CA THR A 23 16.53 -19.36 -7.81
C THR A 23 16.47 -19.09 -9.29
N SER A 24 15.36 -19.42 -9.94
CA SER A 24 15.07 -18.79 -11.22
C SER A 24 14.88 -17.29 -10.92
N GLU A 25 15.90 -16.49 -11.20
CA GLU A 25 15.75 -15.03 -11.27
C GLU A 25 14.53 -14.71 -12.15
N PRO A 26 13.67 -13.76 -11.76
CA PRO A 26 12.43 -13.54 -12.48
C PRO A 26 12.72 -13.02 -13.89
N ILE A 27 12.06 -13.61 -14.89
CA ILE A 27 11.97 -13.00 -16.23
C ILE A 27 11.01 -11.81 -16.10
N ALA A 28 11.48 -10.70 -15.55
CA ALA A 28 10.66 -9.52 -15.38
C ALA A 28 10.95 -8.49 -16.49
N ASN A 29 9.94 -8.30 -17.33
CA ASN A 29 9.71 -7.03 -18.01
C ASN A 29 8.19 -6.83 -18.11
N ALA A 30 7.63 -6.40 -16.98
CA ALA A 30 6.25 -5.95 -16.91
C ALA A 30 6.11 -4.47 -17.32
N GLY A 31 7.04 -3.94 -18.12
CA GLY A 31 6.99 -2.59 -18.69
C GLY A 31 7.86 -1.58 -17.93
N PRO A 32 7.83 -0.31 -18.36
CA PRO A 32 8.53 0.78 -17.69
C PRO A 32 7.81 1.21 -16.40
N GLY A 33 8.53 1.93 -15.56
CA GLY A 33 7.99 2.52 -14.33
C GLY A 33 8.59 1.91 -13.07
N ARG A 34 8.23 2.51 -11.94
CA ARG A 34 8.76 2.17 -10.62
C ARG A 34 7.61 2.09 -9.64
N LEU A 35 7.73 1.21 -8.66
CA LEU A 35 6.77 1.04 -7.58
C LEU A 35 7.45 1.33 -6.25
N VAL A 36 6.69 1.86 -5.29
CA VAL A 36 6.96 1.66 -3.86
C VAL A 36 6.05 0.56 -3.34
N PHE A 37 6.49 -0.17 -2.35
CA PHE A 37 5.71 -1.24 -1.70
C PHE A 37 6.23 -1.48 -0.28
N VAL A 38 5.45 -2.19 0.52
CA VAL A 38 5.84 -2.61 1.87
C VAL A 38 6.43 -4.00 1.80
N ARG A 39 7.57 -4.22 2.45
CA ARG A 39 8.12 -5.56 2.70
C ARG A 39 8.09 -5.86 4.19
N SER A 40 7.49 -6.99 4.53
CA SER A 40 7.32 -7.47 5.90
C SER A 40 8.26 -8.64 6.18
N GLY A 41 9.10 -8.50 7.21
CA GLY A 41 10.06 -9.53 7.59
C GLY A 41 10.73 -9.32 8.95
N ASN A 42 10.99 -10.40 9.68
CA ASN A 42 11.58 -10.37 11.04
C ASN A 42 10.85 -9.44 12.04
N GLY A 43 9.53 -9.27 11.89
CA GLY A 43 8.74 -8.38 12.74
C GLY A 43 8.83 -6.89 12.39
N LEU A 44 9.54 -6.55 11.31
CA LEU A 44 9.64 -5.19 10.77
C LEU A 44 8.84 -5.05 9.47
N ARG A 45 8.43 -3.82 9.17
CA ARG A 45 7.85 -3.43 7.88
C ARG A 45 8.56 -2.20 7.39
N ASP A 46 9.11 -2.30 6.19
CA ASP A 46 9.88 -1.22 5.58
C ASP A 46 9.35 -0.92 4.17
N ILE A 47 9.48 0.34 3.76
CA ILE A 47 9.18 0.79 2.41
C ILE A 47 10.37 0.48 1.50
N TYR A 48 10.08 -0.22 0.41
CA TYR A 48 11.02 -0.50 -0.66
C TYR A 48 10.55 0.15 -1.96
N ALA A 49 11.48 0.33 -2.90
CA ALA A 49 11.18 0.68 -4.27
C ALA A 49 11.82 -0.31 -5.24
N ILE A 50 11.11 -0.64 -6.32
CA ILE A 50 11.56 -1.56 -7.37
C ILE A 50 11.06 -1.08 -8.74
N ASP A 51 11.82 -1.34 -9.80
CA ASP A 51 11.32 -1.09 -11.14
C ASP A 51 10.28 -2.17 -11.52
N ALA A 52 9.31 -1.82 -12.37
CA ALA A 52 8.34 -2.78 -12.92
C ALA A 52 9.01 -3.90 -13.76
N SER A 53 10.29 -3.75 -14.07
CA SER A 53 11.15 -4.81 -14.63
C SER A 53 11.68 -5.80 -13.59
N GLY A 54 11.28 -5.71 -12.31
CA GLY A 54 11.79 -6.55 -11.22
C GLY A 54 13.25 -6.27 -10.83
N LYS A 55 13.84 -5.18 -11.33
CA LYS A 55 15.22 -4.77 -11.08
C LYS A 55 15.28 -3.54 -10.17
N ASN A 56 16.50 -3.19 -9.75
CA ASN A 56 16.79 -1.97 -8.98
C ASN A 56 15.97 -1.87 -7.69
N LEU A 57 15.84 -3.01 -7.00
CA LEU A 57 15.24 -3.08 -5.67
C LEU A 57 16.11 -2.32 -4.66
N VAL A 58 15.50 -1.39 -3.94
CA VAL A 58 16.16 -0.56 -2.92
C VAL A 58 15.25 -0.43 -1.70
N GLN A 59 15.82 -0.53 -0.51
CA GLN A 59 15.16 -0.23 0.76
C GLN A 59 15.21 1.28 1.02
N LEU A 60 14.07 1.92 1.30
CA LEU A 60 13.97 3.36 1.54
C LEU A 60 13.90 3.71 3.03
N THR A 61 13.29 2.84 3.83
CA THR A 61 13.24 2.99 5.30
C THR A 61 14.06 1.90 5.97
N THR A 62 14.69 2.22 7.10
CA THR A 62 15.55 1.28 7.83
C THR A 62 15.34 1.34 9.34
N SER A 63 14.22 1.92 9.78
CA SER A 63 13.92 2.06 11.20
C SER A 63 13.38 0.76 11.78
N PHE A 64 13.34 0.64 13.10
CA PHE A 64 12.64 -0.48 13.76
C PHE A 64 11.11 -0.30 13.82
N ALA A 65 10.60 0.77 13.21
CA ALA A 65 9.17 1.03 13.14
C ALA A 65 8.50 0.17 12.08
N LEU A 66 7.18 0.16 12.13
CA LEU A 66 6.32 -0.38 11.11
C LEU A 66 6.01 0.74 10.11
N ASP A 67 6.67 0.73 8.96
CA ASP A 67 6.40 1.65 7.87
C ASP A 67 5.47 1.01 6.84
N ASP A 68 4.32 1.64 6.60
CA ASP A 68 3.23 1.09 5.78
C ASP A 68 2.64 2.12 4.81
N TRP A 69 1.82 1.64 3.87
CA TRP A 69 0.94 2.45 3.03
C TRP A 69 1.64 3.61 2.30
N ALA A 70 2.76 3.32 1.65
CA ALA A 70 3.53 4.34 0.95
C ALA A 70 2.77 4.90 -0.26
N ALA A 71 2.88 6.20 -0.53
CA ALA A 71 2.28 6.88 -1.68
C ALA A 71 3.24 7.93 -2.28
N TRP A 72 3.42 7.92 -3.60
CA TRP A 72 4.24 8.91 -4.31
C TRP A 72 3.58 10.27 -4.32
N SER A 73 4.37 11.34 -4.19
CA SER A 73 3.91 12.68 -4.56
C SER A 73 3.70 12.79 -6.08
N PRO A 74 2.81 13.69 -6.56
CA PRO A 74 2.56 13.87 -7.99
C PRO A 74 3.80 14.33 -8.76
N ASP A 75 4.63 15.17 -8.14
CA ASP A 75 5.94 15.59 -8.68
C ASP A 75 7.01 14.49 -8.59
N THR A 76 6.67 13.37 -7.96
CA THR A 76 7.51 12.19 -7.79
C THR A 76 8.81 12.41 -7.02
N PHE A 77 8.97 13.51 -6.27
CA PHE A 77 10.16 13.79 -5.46
C PHE A 77 10.03 13.33 -4.01
N LYS A 78 8.83 12.95 -3.57
CA LYS A 78 8.56 12.52 -2.21
C LYS A 78 7.74 11.23 -2.15
N VAL A 79 7.82 10.57 -1.00
CA VAL A 79 6.99 9.42 -0.62
C VAL A 79 6.34 9.74 0.72
N LEU A 80 5.01 9.74 0.78
CA LEU A 80 4.24 9.66 2.03
C LEU A 80 4.16 8.22 2.48
N PHE A 81 4.05 8.00 3.78
CA PHE A 81 3.81 6.69 4.39
C PHE A 81 3.28 6.88 5.80
N GLN A 82 2.64 5.86 6.35
CA GLN A 82 2.33 5.83 7.78
C GLN A 82 3.46 5.13 8.54
N SER A 83 3.72 5.55 9.76
CA SER A 83 4.77 4.96 10.60
C SER A 83 4.42 5.08 12.08
N ASP A 84 4.73 4.05 12.87
CA ASP A 84 4.66 4.10 14.33
C ASP A 84 5.99 4.58 14.96
N ARG A 85 6.86 5.20 14.15
CA ARG A 85 8.04 5.92 14.65
C ARG A 85 7.61 6.91 15.72
N ILE A 86 8.29 6.85 16.85
CA ILE A 86 8.06 7.79 17.95
C ILE A 86 9.24 8.77 18.01
N PRO A 87 9.02 10.09 17.86
CA PRO A 87 10.05 11.09 18.13
C PRO A 87 10.40 11.23 19.63
N ASP A 88 9.44 10.94 20.54
CA ASP A 88 9.57 11.04 22.00
C ASP A 88 8.96 9.82 22.73
N SER A 89 9.79 8.98 23.34
CA SER A 89 9.47 7.65 23.89
C SER A 89 8.55 7.60 25.12
N THR A 90 7.82 8.68 25.41
CA THR A 90 6.97 8.83 26.60
C THR A 90 5.46 8.66 26.34
N VAL A 91 5.05 8.50 25.09
CA VAL A 91 3.65 8.34 24.67
C VAL A 91 3.37 6.94 24.07
N ALA A 92 2.09 6.56 24.03
CA ALA A 92 1.64 5.33 23.41
C ALA A 92 2.01 5.29 21.91
N VAL A 93 2.29 4.09 21.39
CA VAL A 93 2.61 3.84 19.97
C VAL A 93 1.35 4.07 19.11
N HIS A 94 1.39 5.08 18.26
CA HIS A 94 0.34 5.41 17.30
C HIS A 94 0.95 5.59 15.91
N PHE A 95 0.21 5.20 14.87
CA PHE A 95 0.63 5.51 13.50
C PHE A 95 0.49 7.00 13.24
N GLN A 96 1.52 7.61 12.68
CA GLN A 96 1.49 8.98 12.16
C GLN A 96 1.90 9.01 10.69
N ILE A 97 1.56 10.10 10.02
CA ILE A 97 1.90 10.31 8.61
C ILE A 97 3.27 10.96 8.55
N TYR A 98 4.15 10.33 7.79
CA TYR A 98 5.49 10.81 7.50
C TYR A 98 5.66 11.06 6.01
N VAL A 99 6.62 11.91 5.68
CA VAL A 99 7.08 12.14 4.32
C VAL A 99 8.61 12.01 4.26
N MET A 100 9.13 11.50 3.15
CA MET A 100 10.57 11.42 2.87
C MET A 100 10.86 11.75 1.40
N ASN A 101 12.12 12.03 1.09
CA ASN A 101 12.60 12.09 -0.29
C ASN A 101 12.60 10.68 -0.91
N THR A 102 12.58 10.58 -2.24
CA THR A 102 12.57 9.28 -2.95
C THR A 102 13.83 8.43 -2.76
N ASP A 103 14.89 9.00 -2.20
CA ASP A 103 16.13 8.29 -1.84
C ASP A 103 16.12 7.80 -0.38
N GLY A 104 15.02 7.99 0.35
CA GLY A 104 14.87 7.64 1.76
C GLY A 104 15.36 8.70 2.74
N SER A 105 15.99 9.79 2.26
CA SER A 105 16.47 10.87 3.12
C SER A 105 15.35 11.84 3.53
N GLY A 106 15.62 12.70 4.50
CA GLY A 106 14.74 13.82 4.85
C GLY A 106 13.39 13.40 5.43
N VAL A 107 13.35 12.28 6.17
CA VAL A 107 12.15 11.82 6.87
C VAL A 107 11.64 12.89 7.84
N SER A 108 10.37 13.26 7.73
CA SER A 108 9.71 14.20 8.63
C SER A 108 8.27 13.80 8.89
N GLU A 109 7.80 13.94 10.13
CA GLU A 109 6.41 13.74 10.53
C GLU A 109 5.53 14.92 10.08
N LEU A 110 4.30 14.64 9.67
CA LEU A 110 3.30 15.63 9.28
C LEU A 110 2.14 15.73 10.26
N THR A 111 1.70 14.60 10.81
CA THR A 111 0.66 14.55 11.84
C THR A 111 1.32 14.34 13.18
N ALA A 112 1.66 15.43 13.87
CA ALA A 112 2.17 15.34 15.22
C ALA A 112 1.13 15.87 16.21
N VAL A 113 1.21 15.37 17.45
CA VAL A 113 0.64 15.94 18.68
C VAL A 113 -0.82 15.58 19.04
N ASP A 114 -1.34 14.43 18.59
CA ASP A 114 -2.49 13.80 19.26
C ASP A 114 -2.24 12.30 19.52
N SER A 115 -2.85 11.74 20.56
CA SER A 115 -2.73 10.31 20.92
C SER A 115 -3.62 9.44 20.03
N ALA A 116 -3.73 9.81 18.76
CA ALA A 116 -4.62 9.23 17.79
C ALA A 116 -3.81 8.74 16.59
N ASP A 117 -4.30 7.69 15.95
CA ASP A 117 -3.71 7.19 14.72
C ASP A 117 -4.10 8.10 13.55
N SER A 118 -3.12 8.34 12.68
CA SER A 118 -3.28 8.93 11.35
C SER A 118 -2.64 7.98 10.34
N TYR A 119 -3.42 7.52 9.37
CA TYR A 119 -3.09 6.37 8.54
C TYR A 119 -3.55 6.51 7.10
N GLN A 120 -3.02 5.65 6.23
CA GLN A 120 -3.43 5.46 4.85
C GLN A 120 -3.40 6.75 3.99
N PRO A 121 -2.29 7.52 3.98
CA PRO A 121 -2.23 8.82 3.33
C PRO A 121 -2.20 8.72 1.80
N ALA A 122 -2.73 9.73 1.12
CA ALA A 122 -2.60 9.94 -0.32
C ALA A 122 -2.50 11.43 -0.69
N TRP A 123 -1.68 11.74 -1.69
CA TRP A 123 -1.58 13.09 -2.24
C TRP A 123 -2.76 13.45 -3.14
N SER A 124 -3.21 14.70 -3.10
CA SER A 124 -4.03 15.26 -4.17
C SER A 124 -3.22 15.32 -5.47
N PRO A 125 -3.86 15.22 -6.65
CA PRO A 125 -3.15 15.19 -7.94
C PRO A 125 -2.37 16.48 -8.24
N ASP A 126 -2.78 17.61 -7.65
CA ASP A 126 -2.08 18.90 -7.75
C ASP A 126 -0.99 19.09 -6.70
N GLY A 127 -0.81 18.14 -5.78
CA GLY A 127 0.17 18.18 -4.70
C GLY A 127 -0.13 19.21 -3.61
N THR A 128 -1.30 19.84 -3.62
CA THR A 128 -1.66 20.91 -2.68
C THR A 128 -2.30 20.41 -1.39
N LYS A 129 -2.68 19.13 -1.32
CA LYS A 129 -3.36 18.50 -0.18
C LYS A 129 -2.90 17.06 0.03
N ILE A 130 -3.11 16.58 1.25
CA ILE A 130 -2.97 15.17 1.63
C ILE A 130 -4.29 14.74 2.26
N VAL A 131 -4.88 13.65 1.76
CA VAL A 131 -6.03 12.98 2.39
C VAL A 131 -5.53 11.79 3.21
N PHE A 132 -6.17 11.50 4.33
CA PHE A 132 -5.80 10.41 5.23
C PHE A 132 -6.97 9.98 6.12
N GLY A 133 -6.87 8.80 6.72
CA GLY A 133 -7.77 8.36 7.79
C GLY A 133 -7.21 8.72 9.17
N SER A 134 -8.06 9.05 10.14
CA SER A 134 -7.64 9.25 11.53
C SER A 134 -8.76 8.94 12.52
N ASN A 135 -8.40 8.41 13.70
CA ASN A 135 -9.35 8.10 14.78
C ASN A 135 -9.41 9.18 15.88
N ARG A 136 -8.88 10.39 15.61
CA ARG A 136 -8.77 11.50 16.59
C ARG A 136 -10.08 11.96 17.23
N ASP A 137 -11.20 11.66 16.60
CA ASP A 137 -12.54 12.01 17.07
C ASP A 137 -13.36 10.79 17.56
N GLY A 138 -12.71 9.65 17.82
CA GLY A 138 -13.31 8.47 18.47
C GLY A 138 -13.53 7.24 17.57
N ASN A 139 -13.64 7.44 16.26
CA ASN A 139 -13.71 6.41 15.22
C ASN A 139 -12.90 6.87 14.00
N GLY A 140 -12.55 5.95 13.11
CA GLY A 140 -11.86 6.25 11.87
C GLY A 140 -12.67 7.13 10.93
N GLU A 141 -12.11 8.26 10.54
CA GLU A 141 -12.73 9.25 9.67
C GLU A 141 -11.73 9.78 8.66
N ILE A 142 -12.21 10.30 7.53
CA ILE A 142 -11.38 10.89 6.49
C ILE A 142 -11.11 12.35 6.80
N TYR A 143 -9.84 12.74 6.73
CA TYR A 143 -9.35 14.10 6.90
C TYR A 143 -8.53 14.53 5.68
N VAL A 144 -8.38 15.83 5.53
CA VAL A 144 -7.45 16.46 4.60
C VAL A 144 -6.58 17.48 5.33
N MET A 145 -5.33 17.64 4.89
CA MET A 145 -4.40 18.64 5.40
C MET A 145 -3.54 19.23 4.27
N ASP A 146 -2.83 20.31 4.57
CA ASP A 146 -1.77 20.84 3.71
C ASP A 146 -0.54 19.90 3.71
N PRO A 147 0.30 19.94 2.67
CA PRO A 147 1.52 19.13 2.56
C PRO A 147 2.53 19.29 3.70
N ASN A 148 2.41 20.36 4.49
CA ASN A 148 3.24 20.65 5.65
C ASN A 148 2.60 20.23 6.99
N GLY A 149 1.45 19.55 6.97
CA GLY A 149 0.71 19.13 8.16
C GLY A 149 -0.30 20.14 8.71
N ALA A 150 -0.35 21.37 8.16
CA ALA A 150 -1.26 22.40 8.63
C ALA A 150 -2.69 22.23 8.08
N ASN A 151 -3.63 23.02 8.59
CA ASN A 151 -5.00 23.16 8.07
C ASN A 151 -5.75 21.82 7.95
N VAL A 152 -5.69 21.00 9.01
CA VAL A 152 -6.42 19.74 9.09
C VAL A 152 -7.93 20.00 9.11
N VAL A 153 -8.67 19.35 8.21
CA VAL A 153 -10.12 19.43 8.07
C VAL A 153 -10.70 18.03 7.98
N ARG A 154 -11.73 17.74 8.78
CA ARG A 154 -12.50 16.49 8.73
C ARG A 154 -13.48 16.52 7.56
N LEU A 155 -13.47 15.49 6.71
CA LEU A 155 -14.33 15.37 5.52
C LEU A 155 -15.55 14.47 5.75
N THR A 156 -15.44 13.46 6.62
CA THR A 156 -16.54 12.55 6.97
C THR A 156 -16.84 12.63 8.46
N ASN A 157 -18.11 12.45 8.86
CA ASN A 157 -18.50 12.42 10.27
C ASN A 157 -19.73 11.55 10.45
N ASN A 158 -19.51 10.32 10.91
CA ASN A 158 -20.55 9.33 11.14
C ASN A 158 -20.10 8.32 12.21
N SER A 159 -20.89 7.27 12.45
CA SER A 159 -20.58 6.28 13.49
C SER A 159 -19.81 5.05 12.98
N ALA A 160 -19.56 4.95 11.67
CA ALA A 160 -18.83 3.84 11.07
C ALA A 160 -17.35 4.19 10.90
N GLU A 161 -16.53 3.16 10.67
CA GLU A 161 -15.13 3.34 10.30
C GLU A 161 -15.03 3.75 8.82
N ASP A 162 -14.42 4.90 8.57
CA ASP A 162 -14.06 5.37 7.24
C ASP A 162 -12.52 5.37 7.10
N GLY A 163 -12.03 4.89 5.94
CA GLY A 163 -10.60 4.79 5.69
C GLY A 163 -10.22 4.61 4.23
N GLN A 164 -8.94 4.34 4.00
CA GLN A 164 -8.35 4.00 2.71
C GLN A 164 -8.65 5.01 1.59
N PRO A 165 -8.52 6.33 1.84
CA PRO A 165 -8.88 7.33 0.85
C PRO A 165 -7.93 7.33 -0.35
N ALA A 166 -8.48 7.57 -1.53
CA ALA A 166 -7.76 7.68 -2.79
C ALA A 166 -8.31 8.85 -3.62
N TRP A 167 -7.43 9.80 -3.95
CA TRP A 167 -7.77 10.91 -4.84
C TRP A 167 -7.97 10.43 -6.28
N SER A 168 -8.97 10.99 -6.95
CA SER A 168 -9.07 10.88 -8.40
C SER A 168 -7.93 11.66 -9.07
N PRO A 169 -7.17 11.06 -10.01
CA PRO A 169 -6.07 11.73 -10.71
C PRO A 169 -6.51 12.93 -11.56
N VAL A 170 -7.78 12.96 -11.97
CA VAL A 170 -8.40 14.08 -12.71
C VAL A 170 -8.99 15.16 -11.78
N GLY A 171 -8.82 15.00 -10.46
CA GLY A 171 -9.25 15.95 -9.44
C GLY A 171 -10.73 15.86 -9.05
N GLY A 172 -11.12 16.64 -8.05
CA GLY A 172 -12.51 16.89 -7.66
C GLY A 172 -13.21 15.77 -6.88
N LYS A 173 -12.65 14.56 -6.79
CA LYS A 173 -13.27 13.42 -6.11
C LYS A 173 -12.28 12.61 -5.27
N ILE A 174 -12.81 11.98 -4.22
CA ILE A 174 -12.10 11.05 -3.33
C ILE A 174 -12.93 9.77 -3.26
N ALA A 175 -12.31 8.62 -3.54
CA ALA A 175 -12.86 7.30 -3.21
C ALA A 175 -12.35 6.86 -1.85
N PHE A 176 -13.15 6.15 -1.06
CA PHE A 176 -12.76 5.67 0.27
C PHE A 176 -13.59 4.44 0.65
N ALA A 177 -13.08 3.63 1.58
CA ALA A 177 -13.80 2.49 2.13
C ALA A 177 -14.54 2.92 3.41
N THR A 178 -15.76 2.41 3.61
CA THR A 178 -16.58 2.72 4.79
C THR A 178 -17.46 1.55 5.19
N ALA A 179 -17.57 1.30 6.50
CA ALA A 179 -18.40 0.23 7.05
C ALA A 179 -19.87 0.64 7.33
N ARG A 180 -20.32 1.79 6.82
CA ARG A 180 -21.62 2.40 7.19
C ARG A 180 -22.86 1.58 6.81
N ASP A 181 -22.71 0.63 5.89
CA ASP A 181 -23.79 -0.23 5.41
C ASP A 181 -23.73 -1.67 5.97
N GLY A 182 -22.84 -1.94 6.95
CA GLY A 182 -22.72 -3.22 7.66
C GLY A 182 -21.50 -4.05 7.29
N ASN A 183 -20.84 -3.72 6.19
CA ASN A 183 -19.58 -4.23 5.67
C ASN A 183 -18.83 -3.07 5.00
N ASP A 184 -17.54 -3.26 4.70
CA ASP A 184 -16.77 -2.24 3.98
C ASP A 184 -17.29 -2.11 2.55
N GLU A 185 -17.64 -0.91 2.13
CA GLU A 185 -18.05 -0.59 0.78
C GLU A 185 -17.25 0.61 0.25
N ILE A 186 -17.06 0.69 -1.07
CA ILE A 186 -16.39 1.81 -1.73
C ILE A 186 -17.39 2.93 -1.97
N TYR A 187 -17.15 4.05 -1.31
CA TYR A 187 -17.85 5.30 -1.54
C TYR A 187 -17.00 6.28 -2.34
N VAL A 188 -17.66 7.21 -3.02
CA VAL A 188 -17.03 8.38 -3.63
C VAL A 188 -17.72 9.64 -3.14
N MET A 189 -16.91 10.64 -2.78
CA MET A 189 -17.37 11.99 -2.40
C MET A 189 -16.61 13.06 -3.19
N ASN A 190 -17.12 14.29 -3.14
CA ASN A 190 -16.39 15.46 -3.62
C ASN A 190 -15.18 15.73 -2.72
N ALA A 191 -14.18 16.43 -3.25
CA ALA A 191 -12.95 16.81 -2.54
C ALA A 191 -13.18 17.60 -1.23
N ASP A 192 -14.34 18.24 -1.09
CA ASP A 192 -14.77 19.00 0.08
C ASP A 192 -15.57 18.18 1.11
N GLY A 193 -15.70 16.87 0.89
CA GLY A 193 -16.47 15.95 1.75
C GLY A 193 -17.95 15.84 1.40
N THR A 194 -18.46 16.64 0.47
CA THR A 194 -19.90 16.62 0.12
C THR A 194 -20.24 15.51 -0.87
N GLY A 195 -21.53 15.15 -0.94
CA GLY A 195 -22.05 14.30 -2.02
C GLY A 195 -21.50 12.87 -2.02
N ALA A 196 -21.29 12.28 -0.84
CA ALA A 196 -20.88 10.89 -0.71
C ALA A 196 -21.95 9.95 -1.30
N VAL A 197 -21.54 9.06 -2.21
CA VAL A 197 -22.39 8.07 -2.87
C VAL A 197 -21.74 6.69 -2.76
N ASN A 198 -22.54 5.67 -2.47
CA ASN A 198 -22.08 4.29 -2.46
C ASN A 198 -21.91 3.76 -3.89
N LEU A 199 -20.75 3.23 -4.24
CA LEU A 199 -20.47 2.61 -5.54
C LEU A 199 -20.51 1.07 -5.51
N THR A 200 -20.37 0.45 -4.33
CA THR A 200 -20.44 -1.00 -4.18
C THR A 200 -21.49 -1.35 -3.13
N ASN A 201 -22.37 -2.30 -3.41
CA ASN A 201 -23.39 -2.69 -2.45
C ASN A 201 -23.68 -4.16 -2.63
N ASN A 202 -22.99 -4.96 -1.82
CA ASN A 202 -23.00 -6.41 -1.92
C ASN A 202 -22.69 -7.04 -0.55
N ALA A 203 -22.61 -8.37 -0.50
CA ALA A 203 -22.44 -9.07 0.77
C ALA A 203 -20.98 -9.18 1.26
N GLY A 204 -20.00 -8.78 0.44
CA GLY A 204 -18.57 -8.84 0.77
C GLY A 204 -18.00 -7.47 1.11
N SER A 205 -16.86 -7.44 1.81
CA SER A 205 -16.07 -6.22 2.01
C SER A 205 -15.34 -5.83 0.72
N ASP A 206 -15.46 -4.55 0.37
CA ASP A 206 -14.72 -3.88 -0.69
C ASP A 206 -13.75 -2.83 -0.12
N LEU A 207 -12.48 -2.94 -0.50
CA LEU A 207 -11.37 -2.23 0.13
C LEU A 207 -10.37 -1.70 -0.91
N THR A 208 -9.49 -0.79 -0.48
CA THR A 208 -8.32 -0.29 -1.22
C THR A 208 -8.66 0.25 -2.62
N PRO A 209 -9.55 1.24 -2.74
CA PRO A 209 -9.90 1.80 -4.04
C PRO A 209 -8.69 2.49 -4.69
N ALA A 210 -8.52 2.29 -5.99
CA ALA A 210 -7.46 2.89 -6.80
C ALA A 210 -8.01 3.34 -8.15
N TRP A 211 -7.98 4.64 -8.39
CA TRP A 211 -8.44 5.26 -9.63
C TRP A 211 -7.50 4.96 -10.80
N SER A 212 -8.06 4.76 -12.00
CA SER A 212 -7.30 4.79 -13.24
C SER A 212 -6.75 6.20 -13.51
N PRO A 213 -5.63 6.35 -14.25
CA PRO A 213 -5.00 7.66 -14.47
C PRO A 213 -5.89 8.66 -15.21
N ASP A 214 -6.83 8.18 -16.01
CA ASP A 214 -7.82 8.99 -16.73
C ASP A 214 -9.10 9.26 -15.91
N GLY A 215 -9.18 8.72 -14.68
CA GLY A 215 -10.33 8.85 -13.79
C GLY A 215 -11.58 8.07 -14.22
N SER A 216 -11.52 7.25 -15.28
CA SER A 216 -12.70 6.57 -15.83
C SER A 216 -13.08 5.29 -15.09
N LYS A 217 -12.16 4.71 -14.32
CA LYS A 217 -12.31 3.42 -13.63
C LYS A 217 -11.75 3.46 -12.22
N ILE A 218 -12.22 2.52 -11.41
CA ILE A 218 -11.72 2.24 -10.06
C ILE A 218 -11.39 0.75 -9.99
N ALA A 219 -10.15 0.43 -9.66
CA ALA A 219 -9.76 -0.91 -9.21
C ALA A 219 -9.90 -0.99 -7.69
N PHE A 220 -10.29 -2.14 -7.17
CA PHE A 220 -10.49 -2.35 -5.74
C PHE A 220 -10.33 -3.83 -5.39
N GLN A 221 -10.22 -4.13 -4.11
CA GLN A 221 -10.16 -5.47 -3.55
C GLN A 221 -11.54 -5.87 -3.02
N SER A 222 -12.00 -7.08 -3.28
CA SER A 222 -13.35 -7.55 -2.92
C SER A 222 -13.37 -9.03 -2.60
N ASN A 223 -14.05 -9.42 -1.51
CA ASN A 223 -14.32 -10.82 -1.16
C ASN A 223 -15.78 -11.26 -1.43
N ARG A 224 -16.52 -10.53 -2.28
CA ARG A 224 -17.94 -10.77 -2.61
C ARG A 224 -18.31 -12.17 -3.14
N GLU A 225 -17.34 -13.03 -3.38
CA GLU A 225 -17.55 -14.40 -3.86
C GLU A 225 -16.91 -15.43 -2.92
N THR A 226 -15.60 -15.33 -2.68
CA THR A 226 -14.83 -16.22 -1.79
C THR A 226 -13.72 -15.44 -1.08
N ASP A 227 -12.43 -15.65 -1.41
CA ASP A 227 -11.34 -14.82 -0.92
C ASP A 227 -11.32 -13.46 -1.64
N TYR A 228 -10.49 -12.55 -1.11
CA TYR A 228 -10.25 -11.29 -1.77
C TYR A 228 -9.64 -11.46 -3.16
N ALA A 229 -10.25 -10.81 -4.14
CA ALA A 229 -9.76 -10.68 -5.51
C ALA A 229 -9.65 -9.20 -5.89
N VAL A 230 -8.89 -8.92 -6.94
CA VAL A 230 -8.86 -7.59 -7.59
C VAL A 230 -10.02 -7.50 -8.57
N TRP A 231 -10.79 -6.43 -8.44
CA TRP A 231 -11.89 -6.06 -9.32
C TRP A 231 -11.66 -4.69 -9.91
N VAL A 232 -12.34 -4.42 -11.03
CA VAL A 232 -12.39 -3.10 -11.67
C VAL A 232 -13.83 -2.78 -12.02
N MET A 233 -14.25 -1.53 -11.78
CA MET A 233 -15.53 -0.99 -12.20
C MET A 233 -15.33 0.35 -12.91
N ASN A 234 -16.36 0.84 -13.59
CA ASN A 234 -16.41 2.24 -14.01
C ASN A 234 -16.47 3.16 -12.78
N ALA A 235 -16.01 4.40 -12.93
CA ALA A 235 -15.99 5.39 -11.84
C ALA A 235 -17.37 5.74 -11.25
N ASP A 236 -18.45 5.37 -11.94
CA ASP A 236 -19.84 5.51 -11.47
C ASP A 236 -20.38 4.25 -10.76
N GLY A 237 -19.53 3.25 -10.52
CA GLY A 237 -19.90 1.98 -9.89
C GLY A 237 -20.41 0.90 -10.87
N SER A 238 -20.65 1.25 -12.14
CA SER A 238 -21.19 0.30 -13.12
C SER A 238 -20.13 -0.67 -13.64
N ASN A 239 -20.60 -1.80 -14.17
CA ASN A 239 -19.79 -2.84 -14.82
C ASN A 239 -18.60 -3.36 -13.99
N PRO A 240 -18.82 -3.85 -12.75
CA PRO A 240 -17.77 -4.50 -11.99
C PRO A 240 -17.32 -5.80 -12.67
N VAL A 241 -16.01 -5.96 -12.82
CA VAL A 241 -15.36 -7.13 -13.44
C VAL A 241 -14.22 -7.60 -12.54
N ARG A 242 -14.18 -8.90 -12.23
CA ARG A 242 -13.10 -9.54 -11.49
C ARG A 242 -11.90 -9.82 -12.41
N LEU A 243 -10.69 -9.52 -11.95
CA LEU A 243 -9.44 -9.71 -12.70
C LEU A 243 -8.56 -10.86 -12.16
N THR A 244 -8.73 -11.25 -10.90
CA THR A 244 -7.97 -12.36 -10.27
C THR A 244 -8.85 -13.57 -9.93
N ASP A 245 -8.20 -14.70 -9.66
CA ASP A 245 -8.90 -15.90 -9.17
C ASP A 245 -9.43 -15.61 -7.77
N PRO A 246 -10.72 -15.85 -7.47
CA PRO A 246 -11.29 -15.56 -6.16
C PRO A 246 -10.89 -16.59 -5.09
N HIS A 247 -10.17 -17.67 -5.44
CA HIS A 247 -9.64 -18.66 -4.48
C HIS A 247 -8.16 -18.45 -4.18
N THR A 248 -7.62 -17.27 -4.52
CA THR A 248 -6.23 -16.91 -4.23
C THR A 248 -6.15 -15.45 -3.86
N GLN A 249 -6.03 -15.19 -2.55
CA GLN A 249 -6.01 -13.85 -1.98
C GLN A 249 -5.10 -12.89 -2.76
N ALA A 250 -5.74 -11.87 -3.34
CA ALA A 250 -5.11 -10.80 -4.10
C ALA A 250 -5.77 -9.46 -3.76
N GLY A 251 -4.99 -8.38 -3.78
CA GLY A 251 -5.49 -7.10 -3.29
C GLY A 251 -4.61 -5.89 -3.60
N ALA A 252 -4.93 -4.78 -2.93
CA ALA A 252 -4.22 -3.51 -2.97
C ALA A 252 -3.79 -3.06 -4.39
N PRO A 253 -4.73 -2.97 -5.35
CA PRO A 253 -4.39 -2.68 -6.73
C PRO A 253 -3.80 -1.27 -6.90
N SER A 254 -2.91 -1.10 -7.88
CA SER A 254 -2.38 0.19 -8.31
C SER A 254 -2.21 0.23 -9.81
N TRP A 255 -2.78 1.25 -10.45
CA TRP A 255 -2.68 1.44 -11.90
C TRP A 255 -1.29 1.88 -12.33
N SER A 256 -0.84 1.40 -13.49
CA SER A 256 0.28 2.02 -14.18
C SER A 256 -0.10 3.42 -14.68
N PRO A 257 0.85 4.36 -14.84
CA PRO A 257 0.54 5.74 -15.22
C PRO A 257 -0.06 5.91 -16.62
N ASP A 258 0.15 4.92 -17.49
CA ASP A 258 -0.46 4.87 -18.82
C ASP A 258 -1.85 4.19 -18.84
N GLY A 259 -2.32 3.68 -17.69
CA GLY A 259 -3.62 3.05 -17.54
C GLY A 259 -3.73 1.68 -18.22
N THR A 260 -2.60 1.05 -18.60
CA THR A 260 -2.61 -0.23 -19.33
C THR A 260 -2.39 -1.45 -18.45
N ARG A 261 -1.90 -1.27 -17.21
CA ARG A 261 -1.56 -2.34 -16.28
C ARG A 261 -2.02 -2.03 -14.86
N ILE A 262 -2.10 -3.08 -14.06
CA ILE A 262 -2.36 -3.02 -12.62
C ILE A 262 -1.28 -3.83 -11.91
N ALA A 263 -0.60 -3.20 -10.96
CA ALA A 263 0.17 -3.89 -9.94
C ALA A 263 -0.74 -4.28 -8.78
N TYR A 264 -0.52 -5.45 -8.18
CA TYR A 264 -1.33 -5.95 -7.07
C TYR A 264 -0.51 -6.91 -6.21
N GLU A 265 -0.92 -7.11 -4.97
CA GLU A 265 -0.32 -8.13 -4.11
C GLU A 265 -1.03 -9.47 -4.29
N GLN A 266 -0.28 -10.57 -4.27
CA GLN A 266 -0.83 -11.93 -4.23
C GLN A 266 0.22 -12.90 -3.69
N GLY A 267 -0.17 -13.71 -2.69
CA GLY A 267 0.70 -14.74 -2.12
C GLY A 267 1.96 -14.22 -1.43
N GLY A 268 1.97 -12.95 -0.99
CA GLY A 268 3.14 -12.31 -0.40
C GLY A 268 4.13 -11.75 -1.42
N ASP A 269 3.72 -11.57 -2.67
CA ASP A 269 4.54 -10.96 -3.72
C ASP A 269 3.77 -9.88 -4.47
N ILE A 270 4.51 -9.01 -5.15
CA ILE A 270 3.95 -8.06 -6.09
C ILE A 270 3.88 -8.68 -7.49
N TRP A 271 2.70 -8.59 -8.08
CA TRP A 271 2.38 -9.02 -9.44
C TRP A 271 1.94 -7.82 -10.28
N ILE A 272 2.14 -7.91 -11.58
CA ILE A 272 1.60 -6.97 -12.57
C ILE A 272 0.79 -7.75 -13.60
N MET A 273 -0.38 -7.23 -13.94
CA MET A 273 -1.24 -7.74 -15.02
C MET A 273 -1.65 -6.62 -15.97
N ASN A 274 -2.11 -7.00 -17.16
CA ASN A 274 -2.87 -6.09 -18.02
C ASN A 274 -4.22 -5.76 -17.36
N VAL A 275 -4.81 -4.62 -17.72
CA VAL A 275 -6.10 -4.16 -17.15
C VAL A 275 -7.30 -5.05 -17.50
N ASP A 276 -7.16 -5.95 -18.46
CA ASP A 276 -8.13 -7.01 -18.78
C ASP A 276 -7.93 -8.29 -17.96
N GLY A 277 -6.99 -8.29 -17.00
CA GLY A 277 -6.64 -9.42 -16.16
C GLY A 277 -5.67 -10.43 -16.81
N SER A 278 -5.27 -10.21 -18.07
CA SER A 278 -4.30 -11.07 -18.76
C SER A 278 -2.85 -10.77 -18.37
N ARG A 279 -1.92 -11.63 -18.78
CA ARG A 279 -0.46 -11.43 -18.64
C ARG A 279 -0.01 -11.10 -17.20
N LYS A 280 -0.30 -12.00 -16.26
CA LYS A 280 0.14 -11.91 -14.86
C LYS A 280 1.63 -12.24 -14.75
N ILE A 281 2.43 -11.29 -14.27
CA ILE A 281 3.88 -11.39 -14.11
C ILE A 281 4.23 -11.06 -12.66
N ARG A 282 4.85 -12.00 -11.95
CA ARG A 282 5.43 -11.78 -10.62
C ARG A 282 6.71 -10.94 -10.76
N ILE A 283 6.86 -9.86 -9.99
CA ILE A 283 8.03 -8.98 -10.04
C ILE A 283 8.86 -8.95 -8.77
N THR A 284 8.32 -9.43 -7.64
CA THR A 284 9.10 -9.66 -6.43
C THR A 284 9.11 -11.13 -6.03
N GLY A 285 9.99 -11.49 -5.09
CA GLY A 285 10.16 -12.85 -4.63
C GLY A 285 11.06 -12.94 -3.42
N GLY A 286 11.06 -14.10 -2.77
CA GLY A 286 11.94 -14.41 -1.66
C GLY A 286 11.18 -14.94 -0.44
N PHE A 287 11.80 -14.78 0.72
CA PHE A 287 11.28 -15.27 2.01
C PHE A 287 10.31 -14.27 2.67
N TRP A 288 10.43 -12.99 2.35
CA TRP A 288 9.64 -11.91 2.94
C TRP A 288 8.37 -11.65 2.15
N ALA A 289 7.33 -11.17 2.83
CA ALA A 289 6.06 -10.83 2.20
C ALA A 289 6.10 -9.39 1.70
N ASP A 290 5.73 -9.19 0.43
CA ASP A 290 5.63 -7.89 -0.22
C ASP A 290 4.16 -7.57 -0.51
N GLY A 291 3.75 -6.34 -0.17
CA GLY A 291 2.36 -5.90 -0.31
C GLY A 291 2.21 -4.40 -0.50
N LEU A 292 0.96 -3.95 -0.64
CA LEU A 292 0.58 -2.54 -0.82
C LEU A 292 1.38 -1.80 -1.92
N PRO A 293 1.49 -2.33 -3.15
CA PRO A 293 2.23 -1.66 -4.21
C PRO A 293 1.55 -0.34 -4.59
N ARG A 294 2.35 0.71 -4.81
CA ARG A 294 1.93 1.96 -5.47
C ARG A 294 2.87 2.28 -6.62
N TRP A 295 2.30 2.29 -7.81
CA TRP A 295 3.00 2.67 -9.03
C TRP A 295 3.27 4.18 -9.02
N ARG A 296 4.49 4.56 -9.38
CA ARG A 296 4.92 5.96 -9.49
C ARG A 296 4.16 6.65 -10.63
N PRO A 297 3.49 7.80 -10.39
CA PRO A 297 2.78 8.53 -11.43
C PRO A 297 3.75 9.10 -12.48
N LYS A 298 3.19 9.58 -13.60
CA LYS A 298 3.96 10.23 -14.66
C LYS A 298 4.11 11.72 -14.34
N LEU A 299 5.33 12.23 -14.56
CA LEU A 299 5.64 13.68 -14.55
C LEU A 299 4.89 14.42 -15.67
#